data_AF-A0A242LDI8-F1
#
_entry.id   AF-A0A242LDI8-F1
#
_cell.length_a   1.000
_cell.length_b   1.000
_cell.length_c   1.000
_cell.angle_alpha   90.00
_cell.angle_beta   90.00
_cell.angle_gamma   90.00
#
_symmetry.space_group_name_H-M   'P 1'
#
loop_
_entity.id
_entity.type
_entity.pdbx_description
1 polymer ?
#
loop_
_entity_poly.entity_id
_entity_poly.type
_entity_poly.pdbx_seq_one_letter_code
_entity_poly.pdbx_strand_id
1 'polypeptide(L)'
;MNKEHFLIELKIYLKPLTSQQQMFVLNKYETIFEERSAAGETEEQIAKSLGKPRGIAEEILQEFDISVPEKKLERDGWQEIQPIVNDDYYYEETLEHPYDDTYRSYERPRHNGFVRFCQVAGVLAFNFLFMFWMIFAAIMVLFSGWLVAVLFLFSPILGGISVFAGFNDGTLFQLFFSIFLSGAGVIGLLILTPLTKFFGKVLRRYLQWNICVLRGEI
;
A
#
# COMPACT_ATOMS: atom_id res chain seq x y z
N MET A 1 -20.13 32.79 24.80
CA MET A 1 -20.78 32.21 23.60
C MET A 1 -22.11 32.91 23.43
N ASN A 2 -22.35 33.49 22.26
CA ASN A 2 -23.54 34.29 21.97
C ASN A 2 -24.76 33.37 21.71
N LYS A 3 -25.97 33.86 21.97
CA LYS A 3 -27.26 33.24 21.63
C LYS A 3 -27.29 32.69 20.20
N GLU A 4 -26.88 33.48 19.21
CA GLU A 4 -26.91 33.04 17.80
C GLU A 4 -26.02 31.83 17.56
N HIS A 5 -24.81 31.86 18.12
CA HIS A 5 -23.85 30.76 18.01
C HIS A 5 -24.40 29.47 18.66
N PHE A 6 -25.10 29.60 19.80
CA PHE A 6 -25.75 28.48 20.47
C PHE A 6 -26.82 27.82 19.62
N LEU A 7 -27.70 28.62 19.02
CA LEU A 7 -28.82 28.12 18.23
C LEU A 7 -28.35 27.52 16.90
N ILE A 8 -27.33 28.11 16.26
CA ILE A 8 -26.73 27.56 15.05
C ILE A 8 -26.13 26.18 15.34
N GLU A 9 -25.37 26.06 16.42
CA GLU A 9 -24.73 24.81 16.80
C GLU A 9 -25.76 23.74 17.19
N LEU A 10 -26.79 24.12 17.95
CA LEU A 10 -27.93 23.24 18.27
C LEU A 10 -28.66 22.77 17.00
N LYS A 11 -28.90 23.69 16.05
CA LYS A 11 -29.55 23.38 14.76
C LYS A 11 -28.75 22.35 13.95
N ILE A 12 -27.42 22.44 13.95
CA ILE A 12 -26.53 21.50 13.25
C ILE A 12 -26.70 20.09 13.82
N TYR A 13 -26.70 19.94 15.14
CA TYR A 13 -26.83 18.63 15.79
C TYR A 13 -28.24 18.04 15.68
N LEU A 14 -29.28 18.87 15.56
CA LEU A 14 -30.67 18.44 15.38
C LEU A 14 -31.07 18.16 13.91
N LYS A 15 -30.12 18.15 12.96
CA LYS A 15 -30.36 17.80 11.55
C LYS A 15 -31.13 16.47 11.33
N PRO A 16 -31.00 15.42 12.18
CA PRO A 16 -31.79 14.20 12.04
C PRO A 16 -33.30 14.35 12.29
N LEU A 17 -33.74 15.43 12.95
CA LEU A 17 -35.15 15.67 13.25
C LEU A 17 -35.92 16.18 12.02
N THR A 18 -37.24 15.96 12.02
CA THR A 18 -38.11 16.62 11.03
C THR A 18 -38.07 18.14 11.19
N SER A 19 -38.31 18.88 10.10
CA SER A 19 -38.28 20.35 10.13
C SER A 19 -39.22 20.97 11.17
N GLN A 20 -40.36 20.31 11.45
CA GLN A 20 -41.31 20.74 12.47
C GLN A 20 -40.75 20.57 13.90
N GLN A 21 -40.16 19.40 14.20
CA GLN A 21 -39.55 19.13 15.51
C GLN A 21 -38.34 20.02 15.75
N GLN A 22 -37.49 20.22 14.74
CA GLN A 22 -36.33 21.11 14.83
C GLN A 22 -36.77 22.55 15.17
N MET A 23 -37.81 23.05 14.51
CA MET A 23 -38.34 24.39 14.75
C MET A 23 -38.94 24.54 16.15
N PHE A 24 -39.65 23.51 16.62
CA PHE A 24 -40.21 23.47 17.97
C PHE A 24 -39.12 23.57 19.04
N VAL A 25 -38.05 22.77 18.90
CA VAL A 25 -36.92 22.78 19.83
C VAL A 25 -36.19 24.12 19.80
N LEU A 26 -35.90 24.65 18.62
CA LEU A 26 -35.23 25.94 18.49
C LEU A 26 -36.04 27.07 19.14
N ASN A 27 -37.36 27.09 18.93
CA ASN A 27 -38.25 28.10 19.53
C ASN A 27 -38.31 28.00 21.06
N LYS A 28 -38.32 26.77 21.61
CA LYS A 28 -38.24 26.55 23.05
C LYS A 28 -36.99 27.20 23.66
N TYR A 29 -35.82 26.98 23.06
CA TYR A 29 -34.57 27.58 23.55
C TYR A 29 -34.51 29.09 23.29
N GLU A 30 -35.02 29.57 22.16
CA GLU A 30 -35.16 31.00 21.86
C GLU A 30 -35.92 31.71 22.99
N THR A 31 -37.06 31.16 23.39
CA THR A 31 -37.91 31.69 24.46
C THR A 31 -37.18 31.75 25.80
N ILE A 32 -36.39 30.72 26.13
CA ILE A 32 -35.58 30.70 27.37
C ILE A 32 -34.51 31.79 27.37
N PHE A 33 -33.86 32.02 26.22
CA PHE A 33 -32.88 33.10 26.09
C PHE A 33 -33.55 34.48 26.24
N GLU A 34 -34.73 34.67 25.67
CA GLU A 34 -35.50 35.91 25.83
C GLU A 34 -35.94 36.16 27.27
N GLU A 35 -36.47 35.13 27.94
CA GLU A 35 -36.94 35.22 29.34
C GLU A 35 -35.80 35.58 30.30
N ARG A 36 -34.64 34.91 30.16
CA ARG A 36 -33.48 35.16 31.02
C ARG A 36 -32.74 36.44 30.67
N SER A 37 -32.75 36.83 29.40
CA SER A 37 -32.25 38.14 29.00
C SER A 37 -33.11 39.26 29.60
N ALA A 38 -34.43 39.08 29.67
CA ALA A 38 -35.34 40.04 30.32
C ALA A 38 -35.13 40.09 31.85
N ALA A 39 -34.68 39.00 32.47
CA ALA A 39 -34.28 38.95 33.87
C ALA A 39 -32.91 39.59 34.16
N GLY A 40 -32.21 40.08 33.13
CA GLY A 40 -30.93 40.80 33.27
C GLY A 40 -29.68 39.92 33.23
N GLU A 41 -29.80 38.63 32.87
CA GLU A 41 -28.64 37.77 32.64
C GLU A 41 -27.99 38.07 31.28
N THR A 42 -26.67 37.95 31.19
CA THR A 42 -25.99 38.08 29.90
C THR A 42 -26.14 36.80 29.09
N GLU A 43 -26.20 36.90 27.75
CA GLU A 43 -26.33 35.73 26.86
C GLU A 43 -25.27 34.66 27.13
N GLU A 44 -24.07 35.07 27.53
CA GLU A 44 -22.98 34.14 27.86
C GLU A 44 -23.22 33.37 29.15
N GLN A 45 -23.84 34.00 30.16
CA GLN A 45 -24.22 33.35 31.40
C GLN A 45 -25.36 32.36 31.15
N ILE A 46 -26.32 32.75 30.31
CA ILE A 46 -27.43 31.88 29.89
C ILE A 46 -26.89 30.64 29.18
N ALA A 47 -26.04 30.81 28.16
CA ALA A 47 -25.42 29.69 27.44
C ALA A 47 -24.60 28.78 28.37
N LYS A 48 -23.85 29.35 29.32
CA LYS A 48 -23.07 28.59 30.30
C LYS A 48 -23.96 27.78 31.26
N SER A 49 -25.11 28.33 31.64
CA SER A 49 -26.08 27.67 32.53
C SER A 49 -26.85 26.54 31.83
N LEU A 50 -27.13 26.69 30.54
CA LEU A 50 -27.82 25.68 29.73
C LEU A 50 -26.90 24.49 29.40
N GLY A 51 -25.59 24.73 29.29
CA GLY A 51 -24.60 23.69 29.03
C GLY A 51 -24.19 23.61 27.56
N LYS A 52 -23.62 22.48 27.14
CA LYS A 52 -23.09 22.31 25.78
C LYS A 52 -24.23 21.96 24.80
N PRO A 53 -24.42 22.69 23.68
CA PRO A 53 -25.47 22.41 22.69
C PRO A 53 -25.49 20.96 22.21
N ARG A 54 -24.30 20.34 22.06
CA ARG A 54 -24.15 18.94 21.66
C ARG A 54 -24.81 17.96 22.64
N GLY A 55 -24.64 18.18 23.95
CA GLY A 55 -25.21 17.28 24.97
C GLY A 55 -26.73 17.41 25.03
N ILE A 56 -27.25 18.63 24.87
CA ILE A 56 -28.68 18.90 24.75
C ILE A 56 -29.26 18.22 23.51
N ALA A 57 -28.57 18.33 22.36
CA ALA A 57 -29.03 17.69 21.13
C ALA A 57 -29.07 16.16 21.26
N GLU A 58 -28.09 15.55 21.94
CA GLU A 58 -28.04 14.12 22.19
C GLU A 58 -29.21 13.64 23.08
N GLU A 59 -29.50 14.39 24.15
CA GLU A 59 -30.65 14.13 25.04
C GLU A 59 -31.98 14.22 24.30
N ILE A 60 -32.15 15.27 23.47
CA ILE A 60 -33.37 15.47 22.67
C ILE A 60 -33.52 14.37 21.62
N LEU A 61 -32.43 13.96 20.95
CA LEU A 61 -32.48 12.88 19.96
C LEU A 61 -32.83 11.54 20.63
N GLN A 62 -32.38 11.32 21.86
CA GLN A 62 -32.74 10.16 22.67
C GLN A 62 -34.22 10.18 23.09
N GLU A 63 -34.77 11.35 23.45
CA GLU A 63 -36.20 11.52 23.79
C GLU A 63 -37.12 11.19 22.59
N PHE A 64 -36.69 11.46 21.36
CA PHE A 64 -37.45 11.15 20.15
C PHE A 64 -37.25 9.72 19.62
N ASP A 65 -36.62 8.81 20.37
CA ASP A 65 -36.30 7.42 19.96
C ASP A 65 -35.49 7.32 18.64
N ILE A 66 -34.75 8.38 18.28
CA ILE A 66 -33.92 8.42 17.07
C ILE A 66 -32.51 7.99 17.47
N SER A 67 -32.20 6.71 17.27
CA SER A 67 -30.84 6.21 17.40
C SER A 67 -29.97 6.83 16.30
N VAL A 68 -29.15 7.83 16.66
CA VAL A 68 -28.11 8.34 15.77
C VAL A 68 -27.15 7.19 15.50
N PRO A 69 -27.03 6.67 14.27
CA PRO A 69 -26.02 5.67 13.99
C PRO A 69 -24.66 6.33 14.27
N GLU A 70 -23.98 5.85 15.30
CA GLU A 70 -22.63 6.29 15.61
C GLU A 70 -21.80 6.06 14.35
N LYS A 71 -21.41 7.16 13.69
CA LYS A 71 -20.59 7.12 12.49
C LYS A 71 -19.23 6.58 12.92
N LYS A 72 -19.05 5.27 12.83
CA LYS A 72 -17.76 4.61 13.04
C LYS A 72 -16.77 5.23 12.05
N LEU A 73 -15.92 6.11 12.55
CA LEU A 73 -14.77 6.58 11.81
C LEU A 73 -13.82 5.39 11.72
N GLU A 74 -13.63 4.88 10.51
CA GLU A 74 -12.56 3.90 10.28
C GLU A 74 -11.22 4.55 10.58
N ARG A 75 -10.25 3.73 11.00
CA ARG A 75 -8.94 4.15 11.53
C ARG A 75 -8.14 5.02 10.57
N ASP A 76 -8.44 4.95 9.28
CA ASP A 76 -7.92 5.84 8.25
C ASP A 76 -9.06 6.80 7.90
N GLY A 77 -8.95 8.07 8.32
CA GLY A 77 -10.01 9.09 8.23
C GLY A 77 -10.45 9.51 6.82
N TRP A 78 -10.19 8.67 5.81
CA TRP A 78 -10.72 8.79 4.46
C TRP A 78 -12.01 7.99 4.36
N GLN A 79 -13.11 8.71 4.20
CA GLN A 79 -14.39 8.13 3.82
C GLN A 79 -14.81 8.76 2.50
N GLU A 80 -14.85 7.96 1.45
CA GLU A 80 -15.28 8.41 0.14
C GLU A 80 -16.76 8.81 0.22
N ILE A 81 -17.03 10.11 0.05
CA ILE A 81 -18.39 10.64 0.06
C ILE A 81 -19.01 10.22 -1.27
N GLN A 82 -19.80 9.14 -1.24
CA GLN A 82 -20.62 8.79 -2.38
C GLN A 82 -21.61 9.94 -2.65
N PRO A 83 -21.73 10.43 -3.89
CA PRO A 83 -22.74 11.42 -4.22
C PRO A 83 -24.12 10.84 -3.90
N ILE A 84 -24.88 11.54 -3.06
CA ILE A 84 -26.27 11.21 -2.80
C ILE A 84 -27.02 11.52 -4.09
N VAL A 85 -27.36 10.49 -4.85
CA VAL A 85 -28.25 10.61 -6.01
C VAL A 85 -29.66 10.79 -5.46
N ASN A 86 -29.99 12.02 -5.05
CA ASN A 86 -31.38 12.42 -4.86
C ASN A 86 -31.86 12.97 -6.21
N ASP A 87 -32.67 12.19 -6.93
CA ASP A 87 -33.20 12.51 -8.26
C ASP A 87 -34.14 13.74 -8.31
N ASP A 88 -34.46 14.36 -7.16
CA ASP A 88 -35.54 15.36 -7.07
C ASP A 88 -35.11 16.83 -7.20
N TYR A 89 -33.83 17.11 -7.46
CA TYR A 89 -33.37 18.49 -7.68
C TYR A 89 -32.92 18.69 -9.12
N TYR A 90 -33.80 19.30 -9.93
CA TYR A 90 -33.43 19.90 -11.21
C TYR A 90 -32.44 21.05 -10.97
N TYR A 91 -31.15 20.75 -11.01
CA TYR A 91 -30.13 21.77 -11.23
C TYR A 91 -30.17 22.16 -12.71
N GLU A 92 -30.53 23.41 -12.98
CA GLU A 92 -30.42 24.02 -14.30
C GLU A 92 -28.92 24.21 -14.59
N GLU A 93 -28.36 23.30 -15.39
CA GLU A 93 -26.96 23.21 -15.80
C GLU A 93 -26.54 24.50 -16.52
N THR A 94 -25.96 25.43 -15.76
CA THR A 94 -25.56 26.75 -16.26
C THR A 94 -24.04 26.91 -16.24
N LEU A 95 -23.49 26.99 -17.46
CA LEU A 95 -22.19 27.52 -17.90
C LEU A 95 -20.92 26.80 -17.39
N GLU A 96 -20.33 26.03 -18.30
CA GLU A 96 -18.93 25.58 -18.30
C GLU A 96 -17.99 26.72 -17.90
N HIS A 97 -17.29 26.57 -16.77
CA HIS A 97 -16.24 27.52 -16.38
C HIS A 97 -14.99 27.29 -17.26
N PRO A 98 -14.31 28.34 -17.76
CA PRO A 98 -13.15 28.23 -18.66
C PRO A 98 -11.89 27.56 -18.04
N TYR A 99 -11.98 27.07 -16.80
CA TYR A 99 -10.94 26.31 -16.11
C TYR A 99 -11.28 24.82 -15.91
N ASP A 100 -12.45 24.36 -16.36
CA ASP A 100 -12.84 22.94 -16.23
C ASP A 100 -12.11 22.00 -17.21
N ASP A 101 -11.47 22.54 -18.26
CA ASP A 101 -10.72 21.73 -19.24
C ASP A 101 -9.51 21.01 -18.61
N THR A 102 -9.02 21.51 -17.46
CA THR A 102 -7.94 20.87 -16.68
C THR A 102 -8.37 19.63 -15.89
N TYR A 103 -9.68 19.41 -15.73
CA TYR A 103 -10.24 18.23 -15.06
C TYR A 103 -10.89 17.26 -16.04
N ARG A 104 -10.40 17.18 -17.29
CA ARG A 104 -10.64 16.00 -18.11
C ARG A 104 -10.11 14.79 -17.36
N SER A 105 -11.02 14.13 -16.65
CA SER A 105 -10.94 12.74 -16.27
C SER A 105 -10.26 12.01 -17.41
N TYR A 106 -9.08 11.43 -17.18
CA TYR A 106 -8.44 10.59 -18.17
C TYR A 106 -9.42 9.47 -18.51
N GLU A 107 -10.24 9.65 -19.54
CA GLU A 107 -11.01 8.57 -20.13
C GLU A 107 -9.99 7.56 -20.58
N ARG A 108 -9.87 6.48 -19.81
CA ARG A 108 -8.93 5.40 -20.04
C ARG A 108 -9.17 4.96 -21.50
N PRO A 109 -8.20 5.15 -22.41
CA PRO A 109 -8.45 4.89 -23.82
C PRO A 109 -8.96 3.47 -23.94
N ARG A 110 -10.14 3.30 -24.57
CA ARG A 110 -10.74 2.00 -24.84
C ARG A 110 -9.71 1.16 -25.60
N HIS A 111 -8.99 0.32 -24.86
CA HIS A 111 -7.86 -0.36 -25.42
C HIS A 111 -8.38 -1.54 -26.23
N ASN A 112 -8.19 -1.52 -27.55
CA ASN A 112 -8.47 -2.67 -28.39
C ASN A 112 -7.74 -3.89 -27.82
N GLY A 113 -8.42 -5.05 -27.79
CA GLY A 113 -7.87 -6.29 -27.22
C GLY A 113 -6.51 -6.67 -27.83
N PHE A 114 -6.29 -6.31 -29.09
CA PHE A 114 -5.01 -6.47 -29.78
C PHE A 114 -3.88 -5.64 -29.17
N VAL A 115 -4.14 -4.39 -28.77
CA VAL A 115 -3.07 -3.53 -28.23
C VAL A 115 -2.75 -3.92 -26.80
N ARG A 116 -3.73 -4.38 -26.01
CA ARG A 116 -3.48 -5.06 -24.73
C ARG A 116 -2.63 -6.32 -24.90
N PHE A 117 -2.96 -7.14 -25.91
CA PHE A 117 -2.17 -8.33 -26.24
C PHE A 117 -0.73 -7.96 -26.62
N CYS A 118 -0.52 -6.98 -27.51
CA CYS A 118 0.81 -6.50 -27.87
C CYS A 118 1.57 -5.90 -26.69
N GLN A 119 0.90 -5.20 -25.78
CA GLN A 119 1.52 -4.66 -24.57
C GLN A 119 2.00 -5.78 -23.63
N VAL A 120 1.15 -6.79 -23.37
CA VAL A 120 1.51 -7.95 -22.55
C VAL A 120 2.62 -8.77 -23.22
N ALA A 121 2.49 -9.05 -24.52
CA ALA A 121 3.50 -9.77 -25.28
C ALA A 121 4.83 -9.00 -25.33
N GLY A 122 4.79 -7.68 -25.45
CA GLY A 122 5.98 -6.81 -25.42
C GLY A 122 6.68 -6.83 -24.07
N VAL A 123 5.93 -6.73 -22.97
CA VAL A 123 6.50 -6.81 -21.61
C VAL A 123 7.07 -8.21 -21.34
N LEU A 124 6.38 -9.27 -21.74
CA LEU A 124 6.86 -10.65 -21.61
C LEU A 124 8.14 -10.87 -22.44
N ALA A 125 8.15 -10.43 -23.70
CA ALA A 125 9.29 -10.58 -24.60
C ALA A 125 10.50 -9.76 -24.13
N PHE A 126 10.30 -8.53 -23.64
CA PHE A 126 11.37 -7.72 -23.06
C PHE A 126 11.95 -8.39 -21.79
N ASN A 127 11.08 -8.90 -20.92
CA ASN A 127 11.49 -9.61 -19.72
C ASN A 127 12.25 -10.90 -20.06
N PHE A 128 11.80 -11.64 -21.07
CA PHE A 128 12.52 -12.80 -21.59
C PHE A 128 13.87 -12.41 -22.19
N LEU A 129 13.96 -11.41 -23.05
CA LEU A 129 15.20 -11.06 -23.75
C LEU A 129 16.25 -10.47 -22.80
N PHE A 130 15.85 -9.77 -21.73
CA PHE A 130 16.81 -9.22 -20.78
C PHE A 130 17.05 -10.13 -19.58
N MET A 131 15.98 -10.52 -18.89
CA MET A 131 16.09 -11.17 -17.58
C MET A 131 16.48 -12.65 -17.68
N PHE A 132 16.04 -13.35 -18.73
CA PHE A 132 16.43 -14.75 -18.95
C PHE A 132 17.95 -14.89 -19.06
N TRP A 133 18.59 -14.03 -19.86
CA TRP A 133 20.04 -14.08 -20.08
C TRP A 133 20.83 -13.73 -18.83
N MET A 134 20.35 -12.79 -18.02
CA MET A 134 20.96 -12.47 -16.73
C MET A 134 20.87 -13.65 -15.74
N ILE A 135 19.71 -14.30 -15.65
CA ILE A 135 19.52 -15.49 -14.81
C ILE A 135 20.38 -16.65 -15.32
N PHE A 136 20.40 -16.86 -16.62
CA PHE A 136 21.21 -17.90 -17.26
C PHE A 136 22.71 -17.67 -16.99
N ALA A 137 23.20 -16.45 -17.17
CA ALA A 137 24.59 -16.10 -16.88
C ALA A 137 24.94 -16.36 -15.41
N ALA A 138 24.07 -15.97 -14.47
CA ALA A 138 24.27 -16.23 -13.05
C ALA A 138 24.32 -17.74 -12.72
N ILE A 139 23.45 -18.54 -13.34
CA ILE A 139 23.48 -20.01 -13.21
C ILE A 139 24.80 -20.57 -13.77
N MET A 140 25.26 -20.09 -14.93
CA MET A 140 26.52 -20.53 -15.54
C MET A 140 27.75 -20.20 -14.68
N VAL A 141 27.75 -19.04 -14.02
CA VAL A 141 28.81 -18.67 -13.05
C VAL A 141 28.79 -19.58 -11.84
N LEU A 142 27.61 -19.93 -11.32
CA LEU A 142 27.52 -20.90 -10.22
C LEU A 142 27.97 -22.28 -10.65
N PHE A 143 27.57 -22.72 -11.84
CA PHE A 143 27.98 -24.01 -12.40
C PHE A 143 29.49 -24.08 -12.61
N SER A 144 30.12 -23.04 -13.13
CA SER A 144 31.58 -23.00 -13.29
C SER A 144 32.29 -23.01 -11.94
N GLY A 145 31.77 -22.31 -10.93
CA GLY A 145 32.29 -22.37 -9.56
C GLY A 145 32.25 -23.79 -8.99
N TRP A 146 31.14 -24.49 -9.15
CA TRP A 146 31.01 -25.90 -8.75
C TRP A 146 32.00 -26.81 -9.50
N LEU A 147 32.12 -26.64 -10.81
CA LEU A 147 33.04 -27.42 -11.62
C LEU A 147 34.49 -27.21 -11.19
N VAL A 148 34.92 -25.96 -10.97
CA VAL A 148 36.27 -25.63 -10.49
C VAL A 148 36.53 -26.24 -9.12
N ALA A 149 35.58 -26.12 -8.19
CA ALA A 149 35.73 -26.68 -6.85
C ALA A 149 35.88 -28.21 -6.88
N VAL A 150 35.08 -28.89 -7.70
CA VAL A 150 35.17 -30.35 -7.89
C VAL A 150 36.48 -30.74 -8.57
N LEU A 151 36.90 -30.04 -9.62
CA LEU A 151 38.19 -30.31 -10.27
C LEU A 151 39.37 -30.14 -9.31
N PHE A 152 39.33 -29.14 -8.44
CA PHE A 152 40.37 -28.90 -7.45
C PHE A 152 40.47 -30.02 -6.42
N LEU A 153 39.38 -30.72 -6.09
CA LEU A 153 39.44 -31.91 -5.23
C LEU A 153 40.24 -33.06 -5.85
N PHE A 154 40.26 -33.18 -7.19
CA PHE A 154 41.03 -34.21 -7.88
C PHE A 154 42.50 -33.82 -8.07
N SER A 155 42.87 -32.57 -7.78
CA SER A 155 44.24 -32.04 -7.93
C SER A 155 45.32 -32.91 -7.25
N PRO A 156 45.16 -33.39 -6.00
CA PRO A 156 46.18 -34.17 -5.31
C PRO A 156 46.48 -35.51 -5.97
N ILE A 157 45.50 -36.10 -6.67
CA ILE A 157 45.67 -37.38 -7.38
C ILE A 157 46.64 -37.20 -8.55
N LEU A 158 46.48 -36.10 -9.31
CA LEU A 158 47.42 -35.74 -10.38
C LEU A 158 48.81 -35.42 -9.82
N GLY A 159 48.87 -34.72 -8.68
CA GLY A 159 50.11 -34.46 -7.96
C GLY A 159 50.84 -35.75 -7.57
N GLY A 160 50.12 -36.72 -7.01
CA GLY A 160 50.67 -38.03 -6.65
C GLY A 160 51.23 -38.81 -7.85
N ILE A 161 50.48 -38.88 -8.95
CA ILE A 161 50.93 -39.55 -10.18
C ILE A 161 52.23 -38.92 -10.72
N SER A 162 52.35 -37.59 -10.65
CA SER A 162 53.56 -36.88 -11.11
C SER A 162 54.82 -37.25 -10.34
N VAL A 163 54.70 -37.52 -9.03
CA VAL A 163 55.81 -37.93 -8.17
C VAL A 163 56.28 -39.34 -8.50
N PHE A 164 55.36 -40.26 -8.75
CA PHE A 164 55.69 -41.65 -9.09
C PHE A 164 56.31 -41.80 -10.48
N ALA A 165 55.86 -40.99 -11.44
CA ALA A 165 56.33 -41.10 -12.82
C ALA A 165 57.61 -40.29 -13.12
N GLY A 166 58.04 -39.41 -12.21
CA GLY A 166 59.31 -38.68 -12.34
C GLY A 166 59.37 -37.73 -13.54
N PHE A 167 58.23 -37.21 -14.01
CA PHE A 167 58.16 -36.41 -15.24
C PHE A 167 58.80 -35.01 -15.16
N ASN A 168 59.16 -34.52 -13.97
CA ASN A 168 59.62 -33.14 -13.77
C ASN A 168 60.64 -33.01 -12.63
N ASP A 169 61.61 -32.11 -12.76
CA ASP A 169 62.60 -31.83 -11.70
C ASP A 169 61.96 -31.15 -10.46
N GLY A 170 60.80 -30.52 -10.64
CA GLY A 170 60.04 -29.79 -9.61
C GLY A 170 58.87 -30.57 -8.98
N THR A 171 58.90 -31.90 -8.93
CA THR A 171 57.77 -32.75 -8.48
C THR A 171 57.28 -32.47 -7.05
N LEU A 172 58.17 -32.17 -6.11
CA LEU A 172 57.78 -31.84 -4.73
C LEU A 172 56.95 -30.54 -4.67
N PHE A 173 57.34 -29.52 -5.43
CA PHE A 173 56.60 -28.26 -5.51
C PHE A 173 55.20 -28.48 -6.11
N GLN A 174 55.10 -29.31 -7.16
CA GLN A 174 53.83 -29.69 -7.78
C GLN A 174 52.91 -30.43 -6.79
N LEU A 175 53.46 -31.29 -5.93
CA LEU A 175 52.71 -31.97 -4.87
C LEU A 175 52.12 -30.96 -3.87
N PHE A 176 52.94 -30.05 -3.32
CA PHE A 176 52.47 -29.03 -2.37
C PHE A 176 51.38 -28.13 -2.98
N PHE A 177 51.56 -27.72 -4.24
CA PHE A 177 50.58 -26.91 -4.95
C PHE A 177 49.25 -27.67 -5.16
N SER A 178 49.32 -28.98 -5.44
CA SER A 178 48.12 -29.80 -5.62
C SER A 178 47.30 -29.98 -4.34
N ILE A 179 47.97 -30.16 -3.20
CA ILE A 179 47.33 -30.22 -1.87
C ILE A 179 46.69 -28.87 -1.53
N PHE A 180 47.42 -27.78 -1.80
CA PHE A 180 46.91 -26.42 -1.58
C PHE A 180 45.64 -26.15 -2.41
N LEU A 181 45.64 -26.50 -3.71
CA LEU A 181 44.46 -26.38 -4.57
C LEU A 181 43.30 -27.24 -4.06
N SER A 182 43.55 -28.44 -3.57
CA SER A 182 42.52 -29.27 -2.96
C SER A 182 41.91 -28.64 -1.71
N GLY A 183 42.73 -28.01 -0.88
CA GLY A 183 42.25 -27.23 0.26
C GLY A 183 41.35 -26.08 -0.17
N ALA A 184 41.76 -25.33 -1.20
CA ALA A 184 40.94 -24.28 -1.81
C ALA A 184 39.62 -24.83 -2.41
N GLY A 185 39.63 -26.03 -3.01
CA GLY A 185 38.44 -26.70 -3.51
C GLY A 185 37.42 -27.03 -2.41
N VAL A 186 37.88 -27.55 -1.27
CA VAL A 186 37.02 -27.86 -0.11
C VAL A 186 36.38 -26.59 0.47
N ILE A 187 37.18 -25.52 0.63
CA ILE A 187 36.67 -24.22 1.07
C ILE A 187 35.67 -23.66 0.04
N GLY A 188 35.97 -23.82 -1.25
CA GLY A 188 35.08 -23.47 -2.36
C GLY A 188 33.72 -24.14 -2.25
N LEU A 189 33.67 -25.46 -2.01
CA LEU A 189 32.42 -26.20 -1.81
C LEU A 189 31.62 -25.70 -0.59
N LEU A 190 32.32 -25.38 0.51
CA LEU A 190 31.69 -24.84 1.71
C LEU A 190 31.01 -23.49 1.44
N ILE A 191 31.62 -22.62 0.62
CA ILE A 191 31.06 -21.31 0.24
C ILE A 191 29.96 -21.45 -0.84
N LEU A 192 30.13 -22.34 -1.82
CA LEU A 192 29.20 -22.54 -2.93
C LEU A 192 27.85 -23.10 -2.47
N THR A 193 27.82 -23.92 -1.43
CA THR A 193 26.58 -24.54 -0.91
C THR A 193 25.56 -23.52 -0.35
N PRO A 194 25.89 -22.60 0.58
CA PRO A 194 24.95 -21.56 1.02
C PRO A 194 24.66 -20.55 -0.10
N LEU A 195 25.63 -20.25 -0.96
CA LEU A 195 25.45 -19.34 -2.09
C LEU A 195 24.39 -19.85 -3.08
N THR A 196 24.45 -21.15 -3.41
CA THR A 196 23.47 -21.80 -4.30
C THR A 196 22.07 -21.81 -3.66
N LYS A 197 21.96 -22.05 -2.34
CA LYS A 197 20.69 -21.98 -1.61
C LYS A 197 20.10 -20.56 -1.62
N PHE A 198 20.93 -19.56 -1.38
CA PHE A 198 20.54 -18.14 -1.43
C PHE A 198 20.03 -17.77 -2.82
N PHE A 199 20.80 -18.10 -3.87
CA PHE A 199 20.41 -17.84 -5.25
C PHE A 199 19.08 -18.51 -5.61
N GLY A 200 18.88 -19.76 -5.21
CA GLY A 200 17.60 -20.47 -5.41
C GLY A 200 16.42 -19.79 -4.70
N LYS A 201 16.62 -19.23 -3.51
CA LYS A 201 15.57 -18.48 -2.78
C LYS A 201 15.20 -17.18 -3.51
N VAL A 202 16.20 -16.45 -4.00
CA VAL A 202 16.01 -15.22 -4.78
C VAL A 202 15.29 -15.53 -6.10
N LEU A 203 15.74 -16.56 -6.83
CA LEU A 203 15.14 -16.98 -8.09
C LEU A 203 13.67 -17.39 -7.93
N ARG A 204 13.34 -18.15 -6.88
CA ARG A 204 11.94 -18.51 -6.57
C ARG A 204 11.08 -17.28 -6.30
N ARG A 205 11.58 -16.33 -5.51
CA ARG A 205 10.84 -15.09 -5.23
C ARG A 205 10.64 -14.25 -6.48
N TYR A 206 11.64 -14.18 -7.34
CA TYR A 206 11.54 -13.51 -8.64
C TYR A 206 10.50 -14.19 -9.55
N LEU A 207 10.51 -15.52 -9.68
CA LEU A 207 9.54 -16.26 -10.48
C LEU A 207 8.10 -16.08 -9.95
N GLN A 208 7.93 -16.14 -8.63
CA GLN A 208 6.63 -15.90 -7.99
C GLN A 208 6.14 -14.47 -8.26
N TRP A 209 7.02 -13.48 -8.16
CA TRP A 209 6.68 -12.10 -8.48
C TRP A 209 6.30 -11.94 -9.95
N ASN A 210 7.05 -12.52 -10.88
CA ASN A 210 6.74 -12.47 -12.32
C ASN A 210 5.36 -13.09 -12.63
N ILE A 211 5.03 -14.23 -12.01
CA ILE A 211 3.72 -14.88 -12.15
C ILE A 211 2.61 -13.99 -11.55
N CYS A 212 2.82 -13.38 -10.39
CA CYS A 212 1.87 -12.47 -9.76
C CYS A 212 1.59 -11.25 -10.65
N VAL A 213 2.65 -10.66 -11.22
CA VAL A 213 2.58 -9.53 -12.16
C VAL A 213 1.78 -9.90 -13.41
N LEU A 214 2.04 -11.08 -13.98
CA LEU A 214 1.31 -11.57 -15.16
C LEU A 214 -0.17 -11.85 -14.87
N ARG A 215 -0.51 -12.23 -13.64
CA ARG A 215 -1.89 -12.47 -13.20
C ARG A 215 -2.65 -11.17 -12.89
N GLY A 216 -1.95 -10.05 -12.78
CA GLY A 216 -2.53 -8.74 -12.48
C GLY A 216 -2.96 -8.58 -11.01
N GLU A 217 -2.37 -9.35 -10.09
CA GLU A 217 -2.71 -9.31 -8.65
C GLU A 217 -1.81 -8.37 -7.84
N ILE A 218 -1.29 -7.33 -8.47
CA ILE A 218 -0.51 -6.29 -7.80
C ILE A 218 -1.44 -5.15 -7.37
#